data_AF-A0A959CNZ6-F1
#
_entry.id   AF-A0A959CNZ6-F1
#
_cell.length_a   1.000
_cell.length_b   1.000
_cell.length_c   1.000
_cell.angle_alpha   90.00
_cell.angle_beta   90.00
_cell.angle_gamma   90.00
#
_symmetry.space_group_name_H-M   'P 1'
#
loop_
_entity.id
_entity.type
_entity.pdbx_description
1 polymer ?
#
loop_
_entity_poly.entity_id
_entity_poly.type
_entity_poly.pdbx_seq_one_letter_code
_entity_poly.pdbx_strand_id
1 'polypeptide(L)'
;MRAIHFLIYGLSLFALSACGSSYGTSRISGENIGHSEVENPDQSISLTDHLRKLSGVYVSGSGPNAQVTIRGVNSINSSTEPLFVVNGQVLNGGLRAASEVVPVNEIQSIRVLKNASETGFYGVRGANGVIEIKLKN
;
A
#
# COMPACT_ATOMS: atom_id res chain seq x y z
N MET A 1 -35.52 -39.01 45.69
CA MET A 1 -36.68 -38.25 45.19
C MET A 1 -36.17 -37.29 44.12
N ARG A 2 -36.64 -37.47 42.87
CA ARG A 2 -36.87 -36.47 41.81
C ARG A 2 -35.73 -35.49 41.46
N ALA A 3 -35.36 -35.26 40.21
CA ALA A 3 -35.75 -35.83 38.93
C ALA A 3 -34.71 -35.33 37.90
N ILE A 4 -34.29 -36.25 37.05
CA ILE A 4 -33.77 -35.99 35.71
C ILE A 4 -34.88 -35.32 34.89
N HIS A 5 -34.57 -34.20 34.23
CA HIS A 5 -35.18 -33.71 32.97
C HIS A 5 -34.30 -32.53 32.48
N PHE A 6 -33.38 -32.75 31.53
CA PHE A 6 -33.65 -32.61 30.09
C PHE A 6 -34.48 -31.36 29.75
N LEU A 7 -33.78 -30.22 29.63
CA LEU A 7 -34.16 -29.08 28.80
C LEU A 7 -32.90 -28.73 28.00
N ILE A 8 -32.65 -29.38 26.86
CA ILE A 8 -33.24 -29.08 25.55
C ILE A 8 -32.90 -27.65 25.11
N TYR A 9 -31.87 -27.57 24.27
CA TYR A 9 -31.72 -26.68 23.13
C TYR A 9 -31.74 -25.16 23.39
N GLY A 10 -30.56 -24.63 23.71
CA GLY A 10 -30.16 -23.26 23.39
C GLY A 10 -29.10 -23.25 22.29
N LEU A 11 -29.39 -23.85 21.13
CA LEU A 11 -28.56 -23.73 19.93
C LEU A 11 -28.70 -22.30 19.38
N SER A 12 -28.00 -21.35 19.98
CA SER A 12 -27.78 -20.03 19.40
C SER A 12 -26.60 -20.11 18.44
N LEU A 13 -26.89 -20.59 17.23
CA LEU A 13 -26.02 -20.44 16.08
C LEU A 13 -26.26 -19.04 15.51
N PHE A 14 -25.64 -18.01 16.09
CA PHE A 14 -25.63 -16.69 15.47
C PHE A 14 -24.33 -16.51 14.69
N ALA A 15 -24.51 -16.32 13.38
CA ALA A 15 -23.56 -16.58 12.33
C ALA A 15 -22.21 -15.83 12.49
N LEU A 16 -21.12 -16.56 12.27
CA LEU A 16 -19.84 -15.97 11.88
C LEU A 16 -20.08 -15.22 10.58
N SER A 17 -20.11 -13.89 10.66
CA SER A 17 -20.16 -13.03 9.47
C SER A 17 -18.92 -13.32 8.64
N ALA A 18 -19.10 -14.01 7.52
CA ALA A 18 -18.07 -14.22 6.53
C ALA A 18 -17.77 -12.86 5.89
N CYS A 19 -16.58 -12.32 6.15
CA CYS A 19 -16.05 -11.23 5.32
C CYS A 19 -15.70 -11.83 3.95
N GLY A 20 -16.69 -11.87 3.06
CA GLY A 20 -16.48 -12.15 1.64
C GLY A 20 -15.65 -11.02 1.05
N SER A 21 -14.39 -11.30 0.72
CA SER A 21 -13.61 -10.44 -0.17
C SER A 21 -14.16 -10.61 -1.58
N SER A 22 -15.16 -9.80 -1.91
CA SER A 22 -15.63 -9.64 -3.29
C SER A 22 -14.55 -8.95 -4.10
N TYR A 23 -13.81 -9.72 -4.90
CA TYR A 23 -13.05 -9.20 -6.03
C TYR A 23 -14.07 -8.77 -7.10
N GLY A 24 -14.63 -7.57 -6.91
CA GLY A 24 -15.57 -6.96 -7.84
C GLY A 24 -14.87 -6.61 -9.15
N THR A 25 -15.26 -7.29 -10.22
CA THR A 25 -14.96 -6.89 -11.59
C THR A 25 -15.66 -5.56 -11.89
N SER A 26 -14.92 -4.46 -12.06
CA SER A 26 -15.50 -3.20 -12.52
C SER A 26 -15.84 -3.31 -14.01
N ARG A 27 -17.10 -3.60 -14.30
CA ARG A 27 -17.78 -3.19 -15.53
C ARG A 27 -18.31 -1.78 -15.30
N ILE A 28 -17.75 -0.78 -15.99
CA ILE A 28 -18.24 0.60 -15.91
C ILE A 28 -19.23 0.80 -17.07
N SER A 29 -20.51 0.79 -16.74
CA SER A 29 -21.59 1.40 -17.51
C SER A 29 -22.07 2.59 -16.69
N GLY A 30 -22.02 3.79 -17.27
CA GLY A 30 -22.14 5.06 -16.55
C GLY A 30 -23.55 5.40 -16.04
N GLU A 31 -23.61 6.32 -15.07
CA GLU A 31 -24.39 7.58 -15.10
C GLU A 31 -24.28 8.31 -13.72
N ASN A 32 -24.22 9.64 -13.81
CA ASN A 32 -24.02 10.77 -12.88
C ASN A 32 -24.38 10.71 -11.36
N ILE A 33 -23.47 11.25 -10.51
CA ILE A 33 -23.77 12.04 -9.29
C ILE A 33 -22.71 13.15 -9.13
N GLY A 34 -23.15 14.40 -8.93
CA GLY A 34 -22.31 15.60 -8.87
C GLY A 34 -21.87 16.06 -7.46
N HIS A 35 -20.68 16.69 -7.47
CA HIS A 35 -20.07 17.69 -6.55
C HIS A 35 -19.90 17.31 -5.07
N SER A 36 -18.69 17.00 -4.58
CA SER A 36 -17.51 17.89 -4.39
C SER A 36 -16.35 16.98 -3.92
N GLU A 37 -15.14 16.94 -4.47
CA GLU A 37 -14.20 17.96 -4.91
C GLU A 37 -13.69 17.60 -6.32
N VAL A 38 -13.56 18.59 -7.20
CA VAL A 38 -12.86 18.40 -8.49
C VAL A 38 -11.36 18.31 -8.20
N GLU A 39 -10.79 17.12 -8.22
CA GLU A 39 -9.36 16.93 -8.48
C GLU A 39 -9.22 16.16 -9.80
N ASN A 40 -9.50 16.84 -10.92
CA ASN A 40 -8.83 16.49 -12.17
C ASN A 40 -7.74 17.54 -12.36
N PRO A 41 -6.47 17.12 -12.36
CA PRO A 41 -5.61 17.65 -13.39
C PRO A 41 -4.80 16.49 -13.97
N ASP A 42 -5.19 16.06 -15.18
CA ASP A 42 -4.31 15.32 -16.07
C ASP A 42 -3.91 13.91 -15.57
N GLN A 43 -4.47 12.85 -16.15
CA GLN A 43 -4.13 11.46 -15.85
C GLN A 43 -2.72 11.07 -16.35
N SER A 44 -1.72 11.93 -16.15
CA SER A 44 -0.35 11.48 -16.00
C SER A 44 -0.30 10.70 -14.69
N ILE A 45 -0.42 9.38 -14.79
CA ILE A 45 -0.31 8.50 -13.63
C ILE A 45 1.05 8.82 -12.99
N SER A 46 1.05 9.39 -11.79
CA SER A 46 2.28 9.79 -11.11
C SER A 46 2.89 8.59 -10.38
N LEU A 47 4.18 8.67 -10.03
CA LEU A 47 4.81 7.64 -9.21
C LEU A 47 4.06 7.42 -7.90
N THR A 48 3.59 8.50 -7.27
CA THR A 48 2.82 8.45 -6.04
C THR A 48 1.51 7.68 -6.21
N ASP A 49 0.86 7.75 -7.37
CA ASP A 49 -0.35 6.98 -7.66
C ASP A 49 -0.06 5.48 -7.74
N HIS A 50 1.07 5.11 -8.34
CA HIS A 50 1.52 3.72 -8.35
C HIS A 50 1.82 3.22 -6.93
N LEU A 51 2.50 4.03 -6.12
CA LEU A 51 2.83 3.68 -4.74
C LEU A 51 1.58 3.49 -3.87
N ARG A 52 0.53 4.31 -4.06
CA ARG A 52 -0.74 4.17 -3.33
C ARG A 52 -1.46 2.83 -3.60
N LYS A 53 -1.22 2.21 -4.75
CA LYS A 53 -1.81 0.91 -5.10
C LYS A 53 -1.09 -0.27 -4.44
N LEU A 54 0.11 -0.06 -3.87
CA LEU A 54 0.91 -1.12 -3.27
C LEU A 54 0.43 -1.44 -1.85
N SER A 55 0.27 -2.73 -1.56
CA SER A 55 -0.17 -3.19 -0.24
C SER A 55 0.83 -2.83 0.85
N GLY A 56 0.36 -2.18 1.90
CA GLY A 56 1.20 -1.79 3.03
C GLY A 56 2.04 -0.54 2.78
N VAL A 57 1.85 0.17 1.67
CA VAL A 57 2.40 1.51 1.44
C VAL A 57 1.32 2.54 1.76
N TYR A 58 1.69 3.58 2.48
CA TYR A 58 0.86 4.74 2.76
C TYR A 58 1.55 5.97 2.17
N VAL A 59 0.79 6.75 1.41
CA VAL A 59 1.26 8.00 0.80
C VAL A 59 0.39 9.12 1.34
N SER A 60 1.00 10.13 1.95
CA SER A 60 0.33 11.34 2.41
C SER A 60 0.77 12.53 1.55
N GLY A 61 -0.20 13.25 0.99
CA GLY A 61 0.05 14.33 0.04
C GLY A 61 0.16 13.86 -1.43
N SER A 62 0.65 14.77 -2.27
CA SER A 62 0.67 14.62 -3.74
C SER A 62 1.99 15.12 -4.34
N GLY A 63 2.30 14.63 -5.54
CA GLY A 63 3.51 15.01 -6.28
C GLY A 63 4.81 14.48 -5.64
N PRO A 64 5.96 15.08 -5.98
CA PRO A 64 7.29 14.61 -5.56
C PRO A 64 7.60 14.85 -4.08
N ASN A 65 6.82 15.72 -3.40
CA ASN A 65 6.99 16.04 -1.98
C ASN A 65 6.05 15.22 -1.07
N ALA A 66 5.32 14.25 -1.61
CA ALA A 66 4.46 13.42 -0.78
C ALA A 66 5.29 12.58 0.21
N GLN A 67 4.75 12.36 1.40
CA GLN A 67 5.37 11.49 2.38
C GLN A 67 4.98 10.04 2.07
N VAL A 68 5.97 9.16 1.90
CA VAL A 68 5.75 7.72 1.76
C VAL A 68 6.19 7.02 3.04
N THR A 69 5.37 6.07 3.50
CA THR A 69 5.64 5.25 4.68
C THR A 69 5.17 3.81 4.44
N ILE A 70 5.88 2.82 4.96
CA ILE A 70 5.48 1.41 4.88
C ILE A 70 4.85 0.99 6.22
N ARG A 71 3.61 0.48 6.20
CA ARG A 71 2.92 -0.01 7.41
C ARG A 71 3.69 -1.17 8.05
N GLY A 72 3.87 -1.12 9.36
CA GLY A 72 4.62 -2.12 10.14
C GLY A 72 6.00 -1.64 10.60
N VAL A 73 6.48 -0.50 10.08
CA VAL A 73 7.67 0.17 10.63
C VAL A 73 7.22 1.19 11.68
N ASN A 74 7.39 0.84 12.95
CA ASN A 74 7.04 1.73 14.07
C ASN A 74 8.02 2.90 14.10
N SER A 75 7.51 4.11 13.94
CA SER A 75 8.29 5.29 14.21
C SER A 75 7.70 6.04 15.37
N ILE A 76 8.43 6.00 16.48
CA ILE A 76 8.05 6.75 17.66
C ILE A 76 8.49 8.21 17.50
N ASN A 77 9.59 8.52 16.78
CA ASN A 77 10.09 9.91 16.55
C ASN A 77 11.11 10.06 15.38
N SER A 78 11.30 9.07 14.52
CA SER A 78 12.37 9.07 13.50
C SER A 78 11.80 9.19 12.07
N SER A 79 12.60 9.69 11.12
CA SER A 79 12.20 9.72 9.70
C SER A 79 11.74 8.32 9.27
N THR A 80 10.50 8.21 8.83
CA THR A 80 9.86 6.94 8.43
C THR A 80 9.96 6.68 6.95
N GLU A 81 10.75 7.51 6.26
CA GLU A 81 10.82 7.42 4.81
C GLU A 81 11.55 6.12 4.42
N PRO A 82 10.95 5.33 3.53
CA PRO A 82 11.58 4.12 3.04
C PRO A 82 12.76 4.45 2.12
N LEU A 83 13.65 3.49 1.95
CA LEU A 83 14.72 3.60 0.97
C LEU A 83 14.16 3.39 -0.44
N PHE A 84 14.43 4.31 -1.36
CA PHE A 84 14.10 4.13 -2.77
C PHE A 84 15.29 3.56 -3.53
N VAL A 85 15.03 2.51 -4.31
CA VAL A 85 16.03 1.84 -5.14
C VAL A 85 15.49 1.76 -6.56
N VAL A 86 16.28 2.22 -7.54
CA VAL A 86 15.91 2.21 -8.96
C VAL A 86 16.95 1.41 -9.72
N ASN A 87 16.52 0.34 -10.40
CA ASN A 87 17.43 -0.57 -11.12
C ASN A 87 18.61 -1.05 -10.26
N GLY A 88 18.37 -1.31 -8.97
CA GLY A 88 19.40 -1.74 -8.01
C GLY A 88 20.28 -0.60 -7.44
N GLN A 89 20.13 0.64 -7.93
CA GLN A 89 20.84 1.80 -7.41
C GLN A 89 20.04 2.48 -6.30
N VAL A 90 20.70 2.76 -5.18
CA VAL A 90 20.08 3.43 -4.04
C VAL A 90 20.00 4.93 -4.30
N LEU A 91 18.80 5.50 -4.18
CA LEU A 91 18.59 6.94 -4.29
C LEU A 91 18.70 7.63 -2.93
N ASN A 92 19.43 8.74 -2.91
CA ASN A 92 19.51 9.66 -1.78
C ASN A 92 18.56 10.83 -2.09
N GLY A 93 17.60 11.10 -1.20
CA GLY A 93 16.59 12.15 -1.42
C GLY A 93 15.14 11.66 -1.52
N GLY A 94 14.91 10.38 -1.21
CA GLY A 94 13.56 9.88 -0.95
C GLY A 94 12.68 9.85 -2.18
N LEU A 95 11.39 10.13 -1.99
CA LEU A 95 10.41 10.13 -3.07
C LEU A 95 10.73 11.16 -4.16
N ARG A 96 11.26 12.32 -3.78
CA ARG A 96 11.54 13.42 -4.71
C ARG A 96 12.62 13.02 -5.71
N ALA A 97 13.73 12.47 -5.23
CA ALA A 97 14.78 11.94 -6.10
C ALA A 97 14.26 10.79 -6.98
N ALA A 98 13.41 9.91 -6.44
CA ALA A 98 12.79 8.85 -7.23
C ALA A 98 11.89 9.42 -8.34
N SER A 99 11.15 10.50 -8.06
CA SER A 99 10.27 11.18 -9.01
C SER A 99 11.00 11.89 -10.14
N GLU A 100 12.24 12.31 -9.92
CA GLU A 100 13.10 12.93 -10.95
C GLU A 100 13.78 11.89 -11.84
N VAL A 101 14.11 10.71 -11.29
CA VAL A 101 14.90 9.68 -11.99
C VAL A 101 14.04 8.60 -12.64
N VAL A 102 12.82 8.36 -12.14
CA VAL A 102 11.92 7.30 -12.63
C VAL A 102 10.84 7.90 -13.52
N PRO A 103 10.96 7.77 -14.84
CA PRO A 103 9.88 8.15 -15.75
C PRO A 103 8.76 7.09 -15.68
N VAL A 104 7.51 7.54 -15.54
CA VAL A 104 6.38 6.66 -15.19
C VAL A 104 6.03 5.65 -16.29
N ASN A 105 6.24 6.02 -17.55
CA ASN A 105 6.07 5.17 -18.73
C ASN A 105 7.05 3.98 -18.76
N GLU A 106 8.23 4.13 -18.16
CA GLU A 106 9.26 3.10 -18.17
C GLU A 106 9.20 2.17 -16.96
N ILE A 107 8.28 2.36 -16.01
CA ILE A 107 8.18 1.45 -14.86
C ILE A 107 7.74 0.06 -15.34
N GLN A 108 8.59 -0.94 -15.11
CA GLN A 108 8.30 -2.34 -15.37
C GLN A 108 7.60 -2.98 -14.17
N SER A 109 8.16 -2.77 -12.98
CA SER A 109 7.60 -3.31 -11.74
C SER A 109 8.05 -2.50 -10.52
N ILE A 110 7.19 -2.47 -9.50
CA ILE A 110 7.53 -1.91 -8.20
C ILE A 110 7.37 -3.01 -7.16
N ARG A 111 8.41 -3.22 -6.35
CA ARG A 111 8.42 -4.14 -5.23
C ARG A 111 8.62 -3.40 -3.93
N VAL A 112 7.94 -3.87 -2.90
CA VAL A 112 8.06 -3.34 -1.55
C VAL A 112 8.66 -4.42 -0.67
N LEU A 113 9.88 -4.20 -0.22
CA LEU A 113 10.65 -5.10 0.63
C LEU A 113 10.39 -4.68 2.08
N LYS A 114 9.82 -5.60 2.86
CA LYS A 114 9.35 -5.33 4.24
C LYS A 114 10.09 -6.15 5.29
N ASN A 115 10.63 -7.29 4.90
CA ASN A 115 11.20 -8.25 5.84
C ASN A 115 12.73 -8.14 5.89
N ALA A 116 13.32 -8.52 7.02
CA ALA A 116 14.77 -8.47 7.22
C ALA A 116 15.58 -9.25 6.18
N SER A 117 15.07 -10.38 5.69
CA SER A 117 15.72 -11.19 4.66
C SER A 117 15.80 -10.48 3.30
N GLU A 118 14.90 -9.53 3.05
CA GLU A 118 14.82 -8.76 1.80
C GLU A 118 15.55 -7.42 1.93
N THR A 119 15.37 -6.75 3.08
CA THR A 119 15.97 -5.44 3.35
C THR A 119 17.41 -5.53 3.86
N GLY A 120 17.86 -6.70 4.33
CA GLY A 120 19.21 -6.94 4.84
C GLY A 120 20.32 -6.62 3.84
N PHE A 121 20.05 -6.78 2.53
CA PHE A 121 20.96 -6.36 1.46
C PHE A 121 21.22 -4.85 1.43
N TYR A 122 20.31 -4.04 1.98
CA TYR A 122 20.39 -2.57 2.01
C TYR A 122 20.81 -2.03 3.39
N GLY A 123 21.12 -2.91 4.34
CA GLY A 123 21.62 -2.56 5.68
C GLY A 123 20.66 -1.68 6.50
N VAL A 124 21.22 -0.84 7.38
CA VAL A 124 20.45 0.02 8.31
C VAL A 124 19.49 0.98 7.60
N ARG A 125 19.77 1.32 6.34
CA ARG A 125 18.93 2.23 5.54
C ARG A 125 17.63 1.59 5.09
N GLY A 126 17.60 0.26 4.99
CA GLY A 126 16.40 -0.52 4.69
C GLY A 126 15.54 -0.86 5.92
N ALA A 127 15.90 -0.37 7.11
CA ALA A 127 15.15 -0.65 8.35
C ALA A 127 13.71 -0.12 8.31
N ASN A 128 13.47 0.99 7.60
CA ASN A 128 12.14 1.56 7.36
C ASN A 128 11.41 0.91 6.17
N GLY A 129 11.99 -0.16 5.60
CA GLY A 129 11.56 -0.81 4.37
C GLY A 129 12.19 -0.19 3.12
N VAL A 130 12.10 -0.92 2.01
CA VAL A 130 12.71 -0.53 0.73
C VAL A 130 11.67 -0.63 -0.38
N ILE A 131 11.59 0.40 -1.21
CA ILE A 131 10.78 0.42 -2.43
C ILE A 131 11.74 0.28 -3.60
N GLU A 132 11.70 -0.87 -4.24
CA GLU A 132 12.50 -1.17 -5.41
C GLU A 132 11.68 -0.99 -6.69
N ILE A 133 12.19 -0.17 -7.60
CA ILE A 133 11.58 0.14 -8.88
C ILE A 133 12.49 -0.43 -9.96
N LYS A 134 11.93 -1.26 -10.83
CA LYS A 134 12.59 -1.73 -12.05
C LYS A 134 12.01 -1.01 -13.25
N LEU A 135 12.89 -0.49 -14.11
CA LEU A 135 12.53 0.11 -15.38
C LEU A 135 12.53 -0.95 -16.49
N LYS A 136 11.78 -0.69 -17.56
CA LYS A 136 11.54 -1.61 -18.68
C LYS A 136 12.75 -1.79 -19.60
N ASN A 137 13.63 -0.79 -19.65
CA ASN A 137 14.87 -0.69 -20.43
C ASN A 137 14.97 -1.61 -21.66
#